data_AF-A0AA39KUI7-F1
#
_entry.id   AF-A0AA39KUI7-F1
#
_cell.length_a   1.000
_cell.length_b   1.000
_cell.length_c   1.000
_cell.angle_alpha   90.00
_cell.angle_beta   90.00
_cell.angle_gamma   90.00
#
_symmetry.space_group_name_H-M   'P 1'
#
loop_
_entity.id
_entity.type
_entity.pdbx_description
1 polymer ?
#
loop_
_entity_poly.entity_id
_entity_poly.type
_entity_poly.pdbx_seq_one_letter_code
_entity_poly.pdbx_strand_id
1 'polypeptide(L)'
;MATALYRFLMLAALSTARLLGEDEKRVGFGSILYIRCMQCLLLNQVDSSERYKSPAGYSVFKVNTTAVLAALHTGQDHTKAANQATVMGIPSMSHTTWKRHERYLQPAIEEVTQNSMQEFIAEERRLTLEDIEDLKRYLPKDVDLSLIISSGKNPKDLTDNEIVRIFVSFDFGWSKRGNGKQYDSKNGYGALIGYFTGKVLDFRTMHVSCRSCNEGIPKDAHDCRQNFSGTSKAMEAEASCQLVVKNKLFLKYNVQVGIIAGDNDSSSIHAIHAEIDHLIIKGDAAGLAKALKNIPYYAFNKHNDYGDWCGYKAEKENYDHRSIPGGFQSPELFKATIGIFDKLVEHADRFASVASSQSNESLNNSITRKLPKNVCYCLTESADNRIMCAICQKNLSFKYVKKILEFLNIAPDDYTKEKNETASNCLKKKIEKSKLQEVKLRRRASKIKNKRLSKVLAVKETNTYETNSTPTLVYYDLETGGFSYSADIIQTAFKYGDLIYTSYVTPTKKIDDSASKVHGLTYQGKQLYAHDSPRSQGSQA
;
A
#
# COMPACT_ATOMS: atom_id res chain seq x y z
N MET A 1 -33.23 19.33 -8.49
CA MET A 1 -33.46 20.78 -8.28
C MET A 1 -32.44 21.66 -9.00
N ALA A 2 -31.12 21.41 -8.94
CA ALA A 2 -30.11 22.25 -9.61
C ALA A 2 -30.21 22.29 -11.15
N THR A 3 -30.53 21.17 -11.81
CA THR A 3 -30.77 21.11 -13.27
C THR A 3 -32.06 21.82 -13.68
N ALA A 4 -33.09 21.81 -12.83
CA ALA A 4 -34.32 22.56 -13.04
C ALA A 4 -34.09 24.06 -12.85
N LEU A 5 -33.35 24.49 -11.82
CA LEU A 5 -33.01 25.90 -11.61
C LEU A 5 -32.10 26.46 -12.71
N TYR A 6 -31.12 25.69 -13.18
CA TYR A 6 -30.22 26.13 -14.26
C TYR A 6 -30.95 26.20 -15.61
N ARG A 7 -31.82 25.22 -15.91
CA ARG A 7 -32.72 25.31 -17.08
C ARG A 7 -33.69 26.48 -16.93
N PHE A 8 -34.23 26.75 -15.75
CA PHE A 8 -35.16 27.86 -15.52
C PHE A 8 -34.47 29.23 -15.63
N LEU A 9 -33.26 29.38 -15.09
CA LEU A 9 -32.45 30.61 -15.21
C LEU A 9 -31.96 30.84 -16.65
N MET A 10 -31.51 29.79 -17.34
CA MET A 10 -31.17 29.87 -18.77
C MET A 10 -32.41 30.18 -19.61
N LEU A 11 -33.54 29.50 -19.41
CA LEU A 11 -34.77 29.78 -20.16
C LEU A 11 -35.33 31.17 -19.86
N ALA A 12 -35.22 31.67 -18.63
CA ALA A 12 -35.64 33.03 -18.26
C ALA A 12 -34.71 34.12 -18.84
N ALA A 13 -33.39 33.87 -18.86
CA ALA A 13 -32.43 34.76 -19.51
C ALA A 13 -32.57 34.73 -21.04
N LEU A 14 -32.82 33.56 -21.63
CA LEU A 14 -33.07 33.40 -23.06
C LEU A 14 -34.40 34.06 -23.46
N SER A 15 -35.48 33.89 -22.68
CA SER A 15 -36.78 34.52 -22.98
C SER A 15 -36.74 36.04 -22.90
N THR A 16 -36.01 36.61 -21.94
CA THR A 16 -35.81 38.07 -21.84
C THR A 16 -34.91 38.60 -22.97
N ALA A 17 -33.97 37.78 -23.45
CA ALA A 17 -33.08 38.10 -24.57
C ALA A 17 -33.65 37.73 -25.97
N ARG A 18 -34.90 37.26 -26.08
CA ARG A 18 -35.51 36.77 -27.33
C ARG A 18 -34.69 35.65 -28.00
N LEU A 19 -34.21 34.70 -27.22
CA LEU A 19 -33.46 33.53 -27.67
C LEU A 19 -34.25 32.25 -27.42
N LEU A 20 -34.21 31.29 -28.35
CA LEU A 20 -34.85 29.98 -28.26
C LEU A 20 -33.79 28.88 -28.36
N GLY A 21 -33.73 27.98 -27.38
CA GLY A 21 -32.90 26.78 -27.48
C GLY A 21 -33.56 25.75 -28.40
N GLU A 22 -32.90 25.39 -29.51
CA GLU A 22 -33.44 24.47 -30.51
C GLU A 22 -32.94 23.05 -30.33
N ASP A 23 -31.65 22.87 -30.11
CA ASP A 23 -31.02 21.56 -30.02
C ASP A 23 -29.76 21.57 -29.13
N GLU A 24 -29.33 20.39 -28.71
CA GLU A 24 -28.13 20.17 -27.91
C GLU A 24 -27.35 18.95 -28.43
N LYS A 25 -26.11 19.19 -28.89
CA LYS A 25 -25.17 18.10 -29.18
C LYS A 25 -24.23 17.88 -28.00
N ARG A 26 -24.45 16.77 -27.28
CA ARG A 26 -23.63 16.38 -26.12
C ARG A 26 -22.35 15.65 -26.53
N VAL A 27 -21.26 15.97 -25.86
CA VAL A 27 -19.93 15.35 -26.00
C VAL A 27 -19.34 15.15 -24.61
N GLY A 28 -19.72 14.05 -23.94
CA GLY A 28 -19.33 13.78 -22.56
C GLY A 28 -20.03 14.72 -21.59
N PHE A 29 -19.25 15.44 -20.77
CA PHE A 29 -19.72 16.49 -19.86
C PHE A 29 -19.85 17.87 -20.54
N GLY A 30 -19.37 18.02 -21.77
CA GLY A 30 -19.55 19.23 -22.58
C GLY A 30 -20.72 19.10 -23.56
N SER A 31 -21.27 20.23 -23.96
CA SER A 31 -22.38 20.33 -24.91
C SER A 31 -22.17 21.49 -25.88
N ILE A 32 -22.64 21.32 -27.11
CA ILE A 32 -22.85 22.41 -28.08
C ILE A 32 -24.34 22.73 -28.06
N LEU A 33 -24.69 23.94 -27.64
CA LEU A 33 -26.05 24.43 -27.59
C LEU A 33 -26.35 25.19 -28.88
N TYR A 34 -27.44 24.85 -29.55
CA TYR A 34 -27.92 25.56 -30.73
C TYR A 34 -29.05 26.50 -30.30
N ILE A 35 -28.75 27.81 -30.33
CA ILE A 35 -29.62 28.86 -29.80
C ILE A 35 -30.02 29.80 -30.93
N ARG A 36 -31.31 29.83 -31.29
CA ARG A 36 -31.84 30.74 -32.29
C ARG A 36 -32.20 32.09 -31.68
N CYS A 37 -31.80 33.17 -32.35
CA CYS A 37 -32.33 34.49 -32.06
C CYS A 37 -33.73 34.64 -32.66
N MET A 38 -34.73 34.94 -31.85
CA MET A 38 -36.12 35.10 -32.30
C MET A 38 -36.35 36.39 -33.07
N GLN A 39 -35.38 37.32 -33.09
CA GLN A 39 -35.50 38.59 -33.80
C GLN A 39 -34.86 38.57 -35.20
N CYS A 40 -33.65 38.01 -35.34
CA CYS A 40 -32.96 37.91 -36.64
C CYS A 40 -32.95 36.47 -37.20
N LEU A 41 -33.52 35.50 -36.48
CA LEU A 41 -33.56 34.07 -36.83
C LEU A 41 -32.19 33.39 -36.96
N LEU A 42 -31.09 34.07 -36.63
CA LEU A 42 -29.74 33.52 -36.65
C LEU A 42 -29.59 32.40 -35.62
N LEU A 43 -29.06 31.25 -36.05
CA LEU A 43 -28.72 30.12 -35.18
C LEU A 43 -27.29 30.27 -34.67
N ASN A 44 -27.14 30.46 -33.37
CA ASN A 44 -25.85 30.59 -32.70
C ASN A 44 -25.45 29.26 -32.06
N GLN A 45 -24.18 28.91 -32.19
CA GLN A 45 -23.60 27.77 -31.49
C GLN A 45 -22.87 28.25 -30.25
N VAL A 46 -23.26 27.73 -29.09
CA VAL A 46 -22.67 28.10 -27.80
C VAL A 46 -22.13 26.85 -27.13
N ASP A 47 -20.82 26.82 -26.92
CA ASP A 47 -20.15 25.76 -26.19
C ASP A 47 -20.39 25.90 -24.68
N SER A 48 -20.78 24.82 -24.02
CA SER A 48 -21.02 24.81 -22.57
C SER A 48 -19.73 24.84 -21.74
N SER A 49 -18.58 24.67 -22.38
CA SER A 49 -17.25 24.68 -21.76
C SER A 49 -16.22 25.10 -22.80
N GLU A 50 -15.17 25.79 -22.35
CA GLU A 50 -14.01 26.11 -23.18
C GLU A 50 -13.45 24.86 -23.87
N ARG A 51 -12.88 25.05 -25.06
CA ARG A 51 -12.15 24.01 -25.77
C ARG A 51 -10.67 24.28 -25.76
N TYR A 52 -9.89 23.20 -25.77
CA TYR A 52 -8.44 23.26 -25.96
C TYR A 52 -8.00 22.24 -26.99
N LYS A 53 -6.77 22.38 -27.48
CA LYS A 53 -6.14 21.40 -28.37
C LYS A 53 -5.53 20.29 -27.53
N SER A 54 -6.06 19.07 -27.66
CA SER A 54 -5.47 17.87 -27.06
C SER A 54 -4.03 17.64 -27.56
N PRO A 55 -3.21 16.84 -26.88
CA PRO A 55 -1.87 16.46 -27.37
C PRO A 55 -1.89 15.84 -28.78
N ALA A 56 -3.00 15.24 -29.18
CA ALA A 56 -3.21 14.68 -30.52
C ALA A 56 -3.78 15.70 -31.54
N GLY A 57 -3.84 16.99 -31.21
CA GLY A 57 -4.29 18.07 -32.10
C GLY A 57 -5.81 18.28 -32.20
N TYR A 58 -6.62 17.36 -31.65
CA TYR A 58 -8.09 17.48 -31.66
C TYR A 58 -8.58 18.60 -30.74
N SER A 59 -9.58 19.35 -31.18
CA SER A 59 -10.32 20.29 -30.33
C SER A 59 -11.26 19.50 -29.42
N VAL A 60 -11.07 19.62 -28.11
CA VAL A 60 -11.84 18.88 -27.10
C VAL A 60 -12.31 19.81 -25.99
N PHE A 61 -13.46 19.48 -25.40
CA PHE A 61 -13.99 20.21 -24.25
C PHE A 61 -13.07 20.06 -23.02
N LYS A 62 -12.68 21.20 -22.43
CA LYS A 62 -11.88 21.28 -21.20
C LYS A 62 -12.50 20.47 -20.07
N VAL A 63 -13.83 20.59 -19.86
CA VAL A 63 -14.57 19.89 -18.80
C VAL A 63 -14.38 18.37 -18.83
N ASN A 64 -14.21 17.76 -20.01
CA ASN A 64 -14.02 16.32 -20.10
C ASN A 64 -12.65 15.91 -19.55
N THR A 65 -11.59 16.61 -19.97
CA THR A 65 -10.22 16.35 -19.49
C THR A 65 -10.11 16.64 -18.00
N THR A 66 -10.65 17.76 -17.54
CA THR A 66 -10.59 18.14 -16.12
C THR A 66 -11.42 17.21 -15.24
N ALA A 67 -12.54 16.65 -15.72
CA ALA A 67 -13.30 15.64 -15.00
C ALA A 67 -12.49 14.35 -14.79
N VAL A 68 -11.73 13.89 -15.79
CA VAL A 68 -10.85 12.72 -15.64
C VAL A 68 -9.70 13.02 -14.68
N LEU A 69 -9.10 14.22 -14.77
CA LEU A 69 -8.07 14.65 -13.82
C LEU A 69 -8.61 14.74 -12.39
N ALA A 70 -9.84 15.22 -12.19
CA ALA A 70 -10.51 15.28 -10.90
C ALA A 70 -10.75 13.86 -10.34
N ALA A 71 -11.11 12.90 -11.17
CA ALA A 71 -11.25 11.51 -10.75
C ALA A 71 -9.91 10.86 -10.37
N LEU A 72 -8.82 11.11 -11.11
CA LEU A 72 -7.48 10.70 -10.72
C LEU A 72 -7.04 11.36 -9.40
N HIS A 73 -7.35 12.65 -9.23
CA HIS A 73 -7.07 13.41 -8.02
C HIS A 73 -7.77 12.81 -6.79
N THR A 74 -9.03 12.41 -6.95
CA THR A 74 -9.88 11.88 -5.87
C THR A 74 -9.85 10.36 -5.73
N GLY A 75 -9.19 9.64 -6.64
CA GLY A 75 -9.10 8.18 -6.63
C GLY A 75 -10.37 7.46 -7.11
N GLN A 76 -11.16 8.12 -7.93
CA GLN A 76 -12.34 7.56 -8.59
C GLN A 76 -11.96 6.90 -9.93
N ASP A 77 -12.77 5.91 -10.34
CA ASP A 77 -12.79 5.37 -11.70
C ASP A 77 -13.95 5.98 -12.50
N HIS A 78 -14.03 5.63 -13.78
CA HIS A 78 -15.13 6.01 -14.66
C HIS A 78 -16.49 5.65 -14.04
N THR A 79 -16.65 4.44 -13.48
CA THR A 79 -17.92 3.99 -12.90
C THR A 79 -18.37 4.88 -11.74
N LYS A 80 -17.47 5.19 -10.80
CA LYS A 80 -17.77 6.08 -9.66
C LYS A 80 -18.11 7.49 -10.13
N ALA A 81 -17.33 8.03 -11.07
CA ALA A 81 -17.59 9.37 -11.62
C ALA A 81 -18.92 9.43 -12.39
N ALA A 82 -19.25 8.39 -13.17
CA ALA A 82 -20.50 8.27 -13.90
C ALA A 82 -21.71 8.13 -12.96
N ASN A 83 -21.57 7.34 -11.89
CA ASN A 83 -22.61 7.22 -10.86
C ASN A 83 -22.83 8.55 -10.15
N GLN A 84 -21.77 9.26 -9.80
CA GLN A 84 -21.87 10.59 -9.20
C GLN A 84 -22.61 11.57 -10.13
N ALA A 85 -22.25 11.58 -11.42
CA ALA A 85 -22.94 12.39 -12.42
C ALA A 85 -24.43 12.03 -12.54
N THR A 86 -24.75 10.72 -12.55
CA THR A 86 -26.12 10.21 -12.64
C THR A 86 -26.98 10.69 -11.47
N VAL A 87 -26.47 10.63 -10.24
CA VAL A 87 -27.17 11.13 -9.04
C VAL A 87 -27.43 12.64 -9.13
N MET A 88 -26.52 13.39 -9.77
CA MET A 88 -26.69 14.83 -10.02
C MET A 88 -27.62 15.14 -11.21
N GLY A 89 -28.09 14.12 -11.95
CA GLY A 89 -28.85 14.31 -13.18
C GLY A 89 -28.02 14.84 -14.35
N ILE A 90 -26.71 14.60 -14.33
CA ILE A 90 -25.74 15.03 -15.34
C ILE A 90 -25.35 13.82 -16.20
N PRO A 91 -25.54 13.86 -17.53
CA PRO A 91 -25.04 12.83 -18.44
C PRO A 91 -23.52 12.68 -18.34
N SER A 92 -23.03 11.44 -18.27
CA SER A 92 -21.59 11.14 -18.23
C SER A 92 -21.03 10.77 -19.59
N MET A 93 -19.71 10.87 -19.74
CA MET A 93 -19.01 10.39 -20.94
C MET A 93 -18.92 8.86 -20.98
N SER A 94 -18.78 8.30 -22.18
CA SER A 94 -18.54 6.87 -22.35
C SER A 94 -17.18 6.44 -21.77
N HIS A 95 -17.03 5.16 -21.43
CA HIS A 95 -15.76 4.59 -20.98
C HIS A 95 -14.63 4.77 -22.03
N THR A 96 -14.97 4.68 -23.33
CA THR A 96 -14.01 4.91 -24.42
C THR A 96 -13.51 6.35 -24.47
N THR A 97 -14.41 7.31 -24.26
CA THR A 97 -14.07 8.74 -24.19
C THR A 97 -13.24 9.03 -22.95
N TRP A 98 -13.60 8.43 -21.81
CA TRP A 98 -12.85 8.53 -20.57
C TRP A 98 -11.38 8.09 -20.73
N LYS A 99 -11.18 6.88 -21.27
CA LYS A 99 -9.83 6.34 -21.52
C LYS A 99 -9.01 7.20 -22.47
N ARG A 100 -9.64 7.85 -23.45
CA ARG A 100 -8.98 8.80 -24.35
C ARG A 100 -8.48 10.03 -23.58
N HIS A 101 -9.32 10.64 -22.73
CA HIS A 101 -8.90 11.78 -21.91
C HIS A 101 -7.85 11.40 -20.87
N GLU A 102 -7.89 10.19 -20.30
CA GLU A 102 -6.84 9.68 -19.41
C GLU A 102 -5.47 9.62 -20.13
N ARG A 103 -5.44 9.17 -21.39
CA ARG A 103 -4.22 9.16 -22.22
C ARG A 103 -3.74 10.55 -22.60
N TYR A 104 -4.65 11.51 -22.79
CA TYR A 104 -4.26 12.91 -23.00
C TYR A 104 -3.60 13.53 -21.76
N LEU A 105 -3.97 13.07 -20.56
CA LEU A 105 -3.37 13.54 -19.30
C LEU A 105 -2.00 12.91 -19.02
N GLN A 106 -1.76 11.68 -19.50
CA GLN A 106 -0.58 10.89 -19.13
C GLN A 106 0.76 11.62 -19.36
N PRO A 107 1.06 12.21 -20.54
CA PRO A 107 2.34 12.90 -20.74
C PRO A 107 2.55 14.07 -19.77
N ALA A 108 1.48 14.80 -19.44
CA ALA A 108 1.54 15.90 -18.49
C ALA A 108 1.79 15.41 -17.05
N ILE A 109 1.17 14.29 -16.67
CA ILE A 109 1.37 13.66 -15.36
C ILE A 109 2.81 13.14 -15.23
N GLU A 110 3.31 12.47 -16.27
CA GLU A 110 4.69 11.95 -16.33
C GLU A 110 5.70 13.09 -16.18
N GLU A 111 5.58 14.14 -16.99
CA GLU A 111 6.48 15.30 -16.97
C GLU A 111 6.49 16.00 -15.61
N VAL A 112 5.30 16.31 -15.05
CA VAL A 112 5.21 16.97 -13.73
C VAL A 112 5.79 16.09 -12.62
N THR A 113 5.62 14.77 -12.72
CA THR A 113 6.21 13.83 -11.76
C THR A 113 7.73 13.83 -11.87
N GLN A 114 8.28 13.68 -13.09
CA GLN A 114 9.73 13.68 -13.35
C GLN A 114 10.39 14.99 -12.92
N ASN A 115 9.80 16.14 -13.24
CA ASN A 115 10.32 17.44 -12.83
C ASN A 115 10.33 17.60 -11.31
N SER A 116 9.27 17.14 -10.63
CA SER A 116 9.23 17.18 -9.17
C SER A 116 10.32 16.31 -8.52
N MET A 117 10.58 15.13 -9.07
CA MET A 117 11.60 14.21 -8.55
C MET A 117 13.01 14.77 -8.75
N GLN A 118 13.29 15.32 -9.93
CA GLN A 118 14.57 15.99 -10.23
C GLN A 118 14.85 17.17 -9.29
N GLU A 119 13.85 18.01 -9.01
CA GLU A 119 13.95 19.10 -8.04
C GLU A 119 14.32 18.58 -6.64
N PHE A 120 13.66 17.51 -6.17
CA PHE A 120 13.92 16.96 -4.84
C PHE A 120 15.19 16.12 -4.73
N ILE A 121 15.72 15.55 -5.82
CA ILE A 121 17.05 14.91 -5.82
C ILE A 121 18.12 15.96 -5.58
N ALA A 122 18.08 17.08 -6.30
CA ALA A 122 19.03 18.18 -6.11
C ALA A 122 18.96 18.74 -4.68
N GLU A 123 17.74 18.92 -4.16
CA GLU A 123 17.53 19.40 -2.80
C GLU A 123 18.00 18.38 -1.73
N GLU A 124 17.74 17.08 -1.92
CA GLU A 124 18.22 16.04 -0.99
C GLU A 124 19.74 16.00 -0.96
N ARG A 125 20.41 16.13 -2.11
CA ARG A 125 21.87 16.26 -2.20
C ARG A 125 22.37 17.47 -1.40
N ARG A 126 21.75 18.64 -1.59
CA ARG A 126 22.10 19.87 -0.87
C ARG A 126 21.95 19.69 0.64
N LEU A 127 20.79 19.21 1.10
CA LEU A 127 20.51 18.99 2.52
C LEU A 127 21.44 17.94 3.14
N THR A 128 21.79 16.90 2.39
CA THR A 128 22.76 15.89 2.82
C THR A 128 24.12 16.51 3.12
N LEU A 129 24.59 17.45 2.29
CA LEU A 129 25.86 18.14 2.50
C LEU A 129 25.81 19.15 3.67
N GLU A 130 24.64 19.76 3.91
CA GLU A 130 24.45 20.70 5.01
C GLU A 130 24.35 20.02 6.37
N ASP A 131 23.76 18.82 6.45
CA ASP A 131 23.46 18.11 7.69
C ASP A 131 24.11 16.72 7.76
N ILE A 132 25.38 16.64 7.37
CA ILE A 132 26.18 15.41 7.47
C ILE A 132 26.26 14.89 8.91
N GLU A 133 26.28 15.78 9.90
CA GLU A 133 26.35 15.40 11.31
C GLU A 133 25.13 14.60 11.78
N ASP A 134 23.93 14.83 11.24
CA ASP A 134 22.78 13.96 11.53
C ASP A 134 22.98 12.57 10.91
N LEU A 135 23.55 12.48 9.71
CA LEU A 135 23.82 11.19 9.06
C LEU A 135 24.87 10.36 9.80
N LYS A 136 25.90 11.00 10.38
CA LYS A 136 26.94 10.31 11.17
C LYS A 136 26.37 9.48 12.31
N ARG A 137 25.19 9.82 12.83
CA ARG A 137 24.49 9.06 13.89
C ARG A 137 24.07 7.65 13.45
N TYR A 138 23.93 7.45 12.13
CA TYR A 138 23.53 6.18 11.54
C TYR A 138 24.72 5.42 10.93
N LEU A 139 25.89 6.04 10.85
CA LEU A 139 27.12 5.38 10.44
C LEU A 139 27.71 4.60 11.63
N PRO A 140 28.40 3.47 11.38
CA PRO A 140 29.21 2.83 12.42
C PRO A 140 30.32 3.79 12.91
N LYS A 141 30.66 3.71 14.20
CA LYS A 141 31.52 4.69 14.91
C LYS A 141 32.94 4.85 14.31
N ASP A 142 33.42 3.85 13.58
CA ASP A 142 34.78 3.80 13.05
C ASP A 142 34.87 4.21 11.57
N VAL A 143 33.80 4.80 11.01
CA VAL A 143 33.72 5.04 9.57
C VAL A 143 33.88 6.50 9.18
N ASP A 144 34.72 6.71 8.17
CA ASP A 144 35.09 7.99 7.59
C ASP A 144 33.98 8.61 6.69
N LEU A 145 34.08 9.93 6.49
CA LEU A 145 33.24 10.74 5.60
C LEU A 145 33.22 10.22 4.16
N SER A 146 34.22 9.42 3.76
CA SER A 146 34.29 8.71 2.48
C SER A 146 33.06 7.83 2.17
N LEU A 147 32.26 7.46 3.17
CA LEU A 147 30.97 6.79 2.95
C LEU A 147 29.86 7.71 2.45
N ILE A 148 29.86 8.98 2.85
CA ILE A 148 28.86 9.97 2.43
C ILE A 148 29.35 10.73 1.18
N ILE A 149 30.63 11.07 1.12
CA ILE A 149 31.25 11.79 0.01
C ILE A 149 32.29 10.86 -0.60
N SER A 150 32.17 10.46 -1.86
CA SER A 150 33.06 9.46 -2.45
C SER A 150 34.55 9.82 -2.38
N SER A 151 34.90 11.11 -2.43
CA SER A 151 36.28 11.60 -2.33
C SER A 151 36.80 11.80 -0.91
N GLY A 152 35.95 11.66 0.13
CA GLY A 152 36.33 11.93 1.53
C GLY A 152 36.65 13.40 1.84
N LYS A 153 36.46 14.32 0.89
CA LYS A 153 36.69 15.76 1.08
C LYS A 153 35.67 16.38 2.03
N ASN A 154 36.04 17.50 2.64
CA ASN A 154 35.11 18.29 3.45
C ASN A 154 34.02 18.91 2.55
N PRO A 155 32.74 18.99 2.99
CA PRO A 155 31.66 19.57 2.20
C PRO A 155 31.95 20.93 1.58
N LYS A 156 32.72 21.78 2.28
CA LYS A 156 33.05 23.13 1.85
C LYS A 156 34.00 23.18 0.64
N ASP A 157 34.72 22.09 0.39
CA ASP A 157 35.74 21.99 -0.65
C ASP A 157 35.27 21.12 -1.84
N LEU A 158 33.97 20.77 -1.88
CA LEU A 158 33.39 19.93 -2.92
C LEU A 158 33.19 20.70 -4.23
N THR A 159 33.42 19.98 -5.33
CA THR A 159 32.94 20.41 -6.66
C THR A 159 31.61 19.72 -6.97
N ASP A 160 30.82 20.28 -7.87
CA ASP A 160 29.52 19.72 -8.27
C ASP A 160 29.60 18.30 -8.86
N ASN A 161 30.78 17.87 -9.29
CA ASN A 161 31.03 16.56 -9.90
C ASN A 161 31.20 15.41 -8.90
N GLU A 162 31.34 15.72 -7.61
CA GLU A 162 31.63 14.72 -6.59
C GLU A 162 30.39 13.90 -6.24
N ILE A 163 30.55 12.59 -6.02
CA ILE A 163 29.42 11.71 -5.73
C ILE A 163 29.03 11.85 -4.26
N VAL A 164 27.76 12.14 -4.02
CA VAL A 164 27.17 12.24 -2.68
C VAL A 164 26.22 11.08 -2.46
N ARG A 165 26.48 10.31 -1.41
CA ARG A 165 25.65 9.18 -1.01
C ARG A 165 24.59 9.64 -0.02
N ILE A 166 23.33 9.60 -0.44
CA ILE A 166 22.19 10.09 0.32
C ILE A 166 21.56 9.00 1.19
N PHE A 167 20.78 9.41 2.17
CA PHE A 167 19.92 8.52 2.95
C PHE A 167 18.52 8.48 2.35
N VAL A 168 18.09 7.30 1.92
CA VAL A 168 16.75 7.05 1.39
C VAL A 168 16.00 6.01 2.20
N SER A 169 14.67 6.07 2.10
CA SER A 169 13.79 5.00 2.53
C SER A 169 13.13 4.33 1.32
N PHE A 170 13.11 3.00 1.30
CA PHE A 170 12.57 2.18 0.23
C PHE A 170 11.46 1.28 0.78
N ASP A 171 10.43 1.09 -0.04
CA ASP A 171 9.37 0.13 0.21
C ASP A 171 8.69 -0.22 -1.11
N PHE A 172 8.11 -1.41 -1.16
CA PHE A 172 7.44 -1.93 -2.35
C PHE A 172 5.98 -2.25 -2.08
N GLY A 173 5.10 -1.53 -2.77
CA GLY A 173 3.66 -1.66 -2.65
C GLY A 173 3.06 -2.61 -3.68
N TRP A 174 2.26 -3.56 -3.21
CA TRP A 174 1.45 -4.42 -4.07
C TRP A 174 0.06 -3.84 -4.32
N SER A 175 -0.36 -3.83 -5.60
CA SER A 175 -1.66 -3.31 -6.03
C SER A 175 -2.83 -4.25 -5.71
N LYS A 176 -2.58 -5.57 -5.58
CA LYS A 176 -3.58 -6.52 -5.06
C LYS A 176 -3.48 -6.58 -3.53
N ARG A 177 -4.63 -6.61 -2.83
CA ARG A 177 -4.65 -6.89 -1.39
C ARG A 177 -4.34 -8.37 -1.17
N GLY A 178 -3.26 -8.68 -0.46
CA GLY A 178 -2.97 -10.05 -0.05
C GLY A 178 -3.93 -10.49 1.06
N ASN A 179 -4.64 -11.60 0.86
CA ASN A 179 -5.36 -12.31 1.93
C ASN A 179 -4.40 -13.20 2.76
N GLY A 180 -3.13 -12.81 2.89
CA GLY A 180 -2.08 -13.57 3.58
C GLY A 180 -1.61 -14.87 2.91
N LYS A 181 -2.29 -15.35 1.85
CA LYS A 181 -1.98 -16.64 1.20
C LYS A 181 -1.81 -16.58 -0.34
N GLN A 182 -2.08 -15.44 -0.98
CA GLN A 182 -1.99 -15.28 -2.43
C GLN A 182 -0.99 -14.17 -2.78
N TYR A 183 0.08 -14.55 -3.48
CA TYR A 183 1.19 -13.69 -3.90
C TYR A 183 1.25 -13.56 -5.43
N ASP A 184 0.11 -13.22 -6.05
CA ASP A 184 -0.11 -13.20 -7.50
C ASP A 184 -0.44 -11.79 -8.02
N SER A 185 0.06 -10.75 -7.36
CA SER A 185 -0.19 -9.37 -7.81
C SER A 185 0.38 -9.17 -9.21
N LYS A 186 -0.47 -8.73 -10.15
CA LYS A 186 -0.04 -8.48 -11.55
C LYS A 186 0.76 -7.18 -11.71
N ASN A 187 0.77 -6.35 -10.67
CA ASN A 187 1.50 -5.09 -10.63
C ASN A 187 1.94 -4.76 -9.20
N GLY A 188 3.04 -4.05 -9.09
CA GLY A 188 3.48 -3.39 -7.87
C GLY A 188 4.29 -2.14 -8.19
N TYR A 189 4.75 -1.45 -7.16
CA TYR A 189 5.55 -0.24 -7.32
C TYR A 189 6.56 -0.12 -6.19
N GLY A 190 7.79 0.28 -6.51
CA GLY A 190 8.83 0.65 -5.55
C GLY A 190 9.06 2.16 -5.59
N ALA A 191 9.32 2.78 -4.43
CA ALA A 191 9.61 4.21 -4.36
C ALA A 191 10.73 4.51 -3.37
N LEU A 192 11.64 5.41 -3.77
CA LEU A 192 12.67 5.98 -2.91
C LEU A 192 12.20 7.32 -2.36
N ILE A 193 12.25 7.49 -1.05
CA ILE A 193 11.94 8.75 -0.37
C ILE A 193 13.18 9.25 0.35
N GLY A 194 13.58 10.49 0.07
CA GLY A 194 14.72 11.14 0.74
C GLY A 194 14.47 11.36 2.22
N TYR A 195 15.49 11.13 3.04
CA TYR A 195 15.40 11.26 4.49
C TYR A 195 15.18 12.72 4.91
N PHE A 196 15.93 13.66 4.33
CA PHE A 196 15.85 15.07 4.70
C PHE A 196 14.63 15.76 4.08
N THR A 197 14.41 15.58 2.78
CA THR A 197 13.27 16.20 2.08
C THR A 197 11.94 15.57 2.48
N GLY A 198 11.92 14.27 2.81
CA GLY A 198 10.71 13.49 3.00
C GLY A 198 9.85 13.38 1.73
N LYS A 199 10.47 13.60 0.56
CA LYS A 199 9.86 13.59 -0.78
C LYS A 199 10.30 12.39 -1.59
N VAL A 200 9.49 12.00 -2.57
CA VAL A 200 9.82 10.91 -3.49
C VAL A 200 10.88 11.40 -4.46
N LEU A 201 12.01 10.70 -4.51
CA LEU A 201 13.16 11.01 -5.36
C LEU A 201 13.14 10.22 -6.66
N ASP A 202 12.68 8.97 -6.61
CA ASP A 202 12.43 8.16 -7.81
C ASP A 202 11.42 7.04 -7.48
N PHE A 203 10.77 6.48 -8.50
CA PHE A 203 9.88 5.32 -8.37
C PHE A 203 9.91 4.44 -9.61
N ARG A 204 9.55 3.16 -9.45
CA ARG A 204 9.36 2.21 -10.55
C ARG A 204 8.05 1.48 -10.38
N THR A 205 7.30 1.33 -11.46
CA THR A 205 6.16 0.41 -11.53
C THR A 205 6.61 -0.89 -12.17
N MET A 206 6.13 -2.01 -11.66
CA MET A 206 6.46 -3.34 -12.14
C MET A 206 5.18 -4.02 -12.59
N HIS A 207 5.17 -4.58 -13.79
CA HIS A 207 4.00 -5.19 -14.41
C HIS A 207 4.39 -6.52 -15.06
N VAL A 208 3.78 -7.60 -14.59
CA VAL A 208 3.96 -8.94 -15.20
C VAL A 208 3.04 -9.18 -16.39
N SER A 209 2.02 -8.35 -16.58
CA SER A 209 1.00 -8.52 -17.63
C SER A 209 0.49 -7.18 -18.14
N CYS A 210 0.12 -7.14 -19.42
CA CYS A 210 -0.50 -5.99 -20.09
C CYS A 210 -1.80 -6.43 -20.78
N ARG A 211 -2.82 -5.55 -20.79
CA ARG A 211 -4.12 -5.83 -21.40
C ARG A 211 -4.00 -6.17 -22.89
N SER A 212 -3.37 -5.29 -23.67
CA SER A 212 -3.26 -5.47 -25.12
C SER A 212 -2.47 -6.73 -25.50
N CYS A 213 -1.41 -7.05 -24.74
CA CYS A 213 -0.68 -8.32 -24.88
C CYS A 213 -1.59 -9.54 -24.64
N ASN A 214 -2.43 -9.50 -23.61
CA ASN A 214 -3.38 -10.59 -23.31
C ASN A 214 -4.47 -10.72 -24.39
N GLU A 215 -4.72 -9.66 -25.15
CA GLU A 215 -5.62 -9.64 -26.31
C GLU A 215 -4.92 -10.09 -27.62
N GLY A 216 -3.64 -10.50 -27.53
CA GLY A 216 -2.87 -10.99 -28.68
C GLY A 216 -2.17 -9.90 -29.50
N ILE A 217 -2.19 -8.65 -29.05
CA ILE A 217 -1.49 -7.54 -29.73
C ILE A 217 0.02 -7.62 -29.41
N PRO A 218 0.90 -7.67 -30.41
CA PRO A 218 2.36 -7.70 -30.21
C PRO A 218 2.87 -6.54 -29.35
N LYS A 219 3.92 -6.78 -28.56
CA LYS A 219 4.47 -5.81 -27.59
C LYS A 219 4.94 -4.51 -28.24
N ASP A 220 5.48 -4.59 -29.44
CA ASP A 220 5.98 -3.49 -30.27
C ASP A 220 4.86 -2.71 -30.98
N ALA A 221 3.66 -3.27 -31.07
CA ALA A 221 2.51 -2.64 -31.74
C ALA A 221 1.69 -1.71 -30.82
N HIS A 222 2.06 -1.57 -29.55
CA HIS A 222 1.35 -0.72 -28.60
C HIS A 222 2.26 -0.21 -27.48
N ASP A 223 1.72 0.70 -26.67
CA ASP A 223 2.36 1.17 -25.44
C ASP A 223 2.32 0.08 -24.33
N CYS A 224 3.15 -0.95 -24.50
CA CYS A 224 3.15 -2.14 -23.66
C CYS A 224 3.52 -1.81 -22.22
N ARG A 225 2.63 -2.17 -21.29
CA ARG A 225 2.86 -1.98 -19.85
C ARG A 225 3.67 -3.11 -19.24
N GLN A 226 3.78 -4.27 -19.88
CA GLN A 226 4.51 -5.41 -19.33
C GLN A 226 6.02 -5.15 -19.41
N ASN A 227 6.63 -4.87 -18.26
CA ASN A 227 8.05 -4.58 -18.12
C ASN A 227 8.81 -5.62 -17.26
N PHE A 228 8.13 -6.67 -16.80
CA PHE A 228 8.73 -7.75 -16.03
C PHE A 228 8.22 -9.12 -16.49
N SER A 229 9.11 -10.11 -16.55
CA SER A 229 8.82 -11.48 -16.98
C SER A 229 8.93 -12.52 -15.86
N GLY A 230 9.39 -12.13 -14.67
CA GLY A 230 9.54 -13.01 -13.52
C GLY A 230 8.25 -13.19 -12.70
N THR A 231 8.37 -13.88 -11.58
CA THR A 231 7.25 -14.09 -10.62
C THR A 231 6.93 -12.81 -9.86
N SER A 232 5.69 -12.66 -9.39
CA SER A 232 5.32 -11.45 -8.64
C SER A 232 6.27 -11.16 -7.47
N LYS A 233 6.75 -12.18 -6.75
CA LYS A 233 7.69 -12.02 -5.62
C LYS A 233 9.05 -11.42 -6.01
N ALA A 234 9.49 -11.62 -7.26
CA ALA A 234 10.77 -11.11 -7.74
C ALA A 234 10.71 -9.64 -8.19
N MET A 235 9.51 -9.06 -8.34
CA MET A 235 9.35 -7.66 -8.77
C MET A 235 9.99 -6.67 -7.80
N GLU A 236 9.94 -6.95 -6.49
CA GLU A 236 10.50 -6.06 -5.47
C GLU A 236 12.03 -5.97 -5.58
N ALA A 237 12.70 -7.12 -5.66
CA ALA A 237 14.15 -7.18 -5.79
C ALA A 237 14.62 -6.49 -7.08
N GLU A 238 13.98 -6.78 -8.21
CA GLU A 238 14.28 -6.13 -9.50
C GLU A 238 14.08 -4.61 -9.43
N ALA A 239 12.94 -4.14 -8.88
CA ALA A 239 12.68 -2.72 -8.72
C ALA A 239 13.70 -2.05 -7.80
N SER A 240 14.13 -2.73 -6.73
CA SER A 240 15.15 -2.22 -5.82
C SER A 240 16.49 -2.05 -6.52
N CYS A 241 16.93 -3.00 -7.36
CA CYS A 241 18.15 -2.85 -8.17
C CYS A 241 18.03 -1.69 -9.16
N GLN A 242 16.88 -1.55 -9.83
CA GLN A 242 16.64 -0.46 -10.77
C GLN A 242 16.67 0.92 -10.10
N LEU A 243 16.17 1.02 -8.87
CA LEU A 243 16.06 2.28 -8.14
C LEU A 243 17.33 2.65 -7.37
N VAL A 244 18.05 1.66 -6.82
CA VAL A 244 19.22 1.88 -5.96
C VAL A 244 20.51 1.87 -6.76
N VAL A 245 20.66 0.93 -7.70
CA VAL A 245 21.92 0.70 -8.44
C VAL A 245 21.88 1.33 -9.84
N LYS A 246 20.84 1.05 -10.62
CA LYS A 246 20.74 1.45 -12.04
C LYS A 246 20.04 2.79 -12.27
N ASN A 247 20.08 3.68 -11.27
CA ASN A 247 19.26 4.89 -11.27
C ASN A 247 19.87 6.01 -12.13
N LYS A 248 19.35 6.17 -13.35
CA LYS A 248 19.78 7.21 -14.30
C LYS A 248 19.59 8.64 -13.79
N LEU A 249 18.54 8.91 -13.01
CA LEU A 249 18.33 10.23 -12.43
C LEU A 249 19.41 10.53 -11.38
N PHE A 250 19.74 9.57 -10.54
CA PHE A 250 20.77 9.77 -9.51
C PHE A 250 22.15 10.01 -10.12
N LEU A 251 22.49 9.28 -11.19
CA LEU A 251 23.72 9.52 -11.96
C LEU A 251 23.80 10.96 -12.49
N LYS A 252 22.69 11.52 -13.00
CA LYS A 252 22.63 12.90 -13.52
C LYS A 252 22.96 13.96 -12.44
N TYR A 253 22.65 13.67 -11.18
CA TYR A 253 22.87 14.59 -10.05
C TYR A 253 24.09 14.20 -9.20
N ASN A 254 24.95 13.29 -9.68
CA ASN A 254 26.09 12.74 -8.93
C ASN A 254 25.66 12.19 -7.55
N VAL A 255 24.50 11.56 -7.48
CA VAL A 255 23.94 10.98 -6.26
C VAL A 255 24.07 9.45 -6.31
N GLN A 256 24.30 8.84 -5.16
CA GLN A 256 24.18 7.40 -4.93
C GLN A 256 23.41 7.14 -3.63
N VAL A 257 22.98 5.91 -3.39
CA VAL A 257 22.36 5.53 -2.12
C VAL A 257 23.45 5.08 -1.16
N GLY A 258 23.64 5.77 -0.03
CA GLY A 258 24.60 5.35 1.01
C GLY A 258 23.94 4.66 2.19
N ILE A 259 22.74 5.12 2.54
CA ILE A 259 21.97 4.58 3.67
C ILE A 259 20.57 4.25 3.16
N ILE A 260 20.07 3.06 3.50
CA ILE A 260 18.74 2.60 3.11
C ILE A 260 17.93 2.17 4.33
N ALA A 261 16.75 2.78 4.51
CA ALA A 261 15.74 2.38 5.48
C ALA A 261 14.60 1.64 4.79
N GLY A 262 14.18 0.50 5.32
CA GLY A 262 13.04 -0.25 4.79
C GLY A 262 12.91 -1.61 5.45
N ASP A 263 11.74 -2.23 5.31
CA ASP A 263 11.49 -3.60 5.76
C ASP A 263 12.22 -4.65 4.90
N ASN A 264 12.89 -4.19 3.83
CA ASN A 264 13.41 -4.93 2.68
C ASN A 264 13.66 -6.40 2.96
N ASP A 265 12.85 -7.22 2.28
CA ASP A 265 13.04 -8.65 2.17
C ASP A 265 14.51 -8.95 1.85
N SER A 266 15.04 -10.01 2.46
CA SER A 266 16.44 -10.40 2.30
C SER A 266 16.84 -10.56 0.83
N SER A 267 15.89 -10.90 -0.05
CA SER A 267 16.09 -11.00 -1.50
C SER A 267 16.42 -9.67 -2.18
N SER A 268 15.78 -8.57 -1.80
CA SER A 268 16.01 -7.23 -2.37
C SER A 268 17.40 -6.72 -2.02
N ILE A 269 17.78 -6.87 -0.74
CA ILE A 269 19.11 -6.49 -0.26
C ILE A 269 20.20 -7.35 -0.91
N HIS A 270 19.98 -8.66 -1.02
CA HIS A 270 20.94 -9.54 -1.70
C HIS A 270 21.13 -9.14 -3.17
N ALA A 271 20.05 -8.83 -3.88
CA ALA A 271 20.11 -8.39 -5.27
C ALA A 271 20.87 -7.06 -5.42
N ILE A 272 20.64 -6.09 -4.51
CA ILE A 272 21.40 -4.83 -4.48
C ILE A 272 22.90 -5.11 -4.25
N HIS A 273 23.26 -5.90 -3.24
CA HIS A 273 24.66 -6.20 -2.92
C HIS A 273 25.40 -6.96 -4.02
N ALA A 274 24.68 -7.73 -4.84
CA ALA A 274 25.27 -8.45 -5.97
C ALA A 274 25.71 -7.52 -7.11
N GLU A 275 25.11 -6.33 -7.23
CA GLU A 275 25.37 -5.41 -8.35
C GLU A 275 26.05 -4.10 -7.94
N ILE A 276 26.01 -3.73 -6.65
CA ILE A 276 26.55 -2.46 -6.16
C ILE A 276 28.07 -2.52 -5.94
N ASP A 277 28.74 -1.43 -6.26
CA ASP A 277 30.20 -1.26 -6.16
C ASP A 277 30.67 -0.54 -4.88
N HIS A 278 29.74 -0.16 -4.00
CA HIS A 278 30.02 0.55 -2.75
C HIS A 278 29.15 0.05 -1.59
N LEU A 279 29.58 0.36 -0.37
CA LEU A 279 28.88 -0.04 0.84
C LEU A 279 27.56 0.74 1.01
N ILE A 280 26.47 0.01 1.26
CA ILE A 280 25.20 0.55 1.74
C ILE A 280 25.01 0.18 3.21
N ILE A 281 24.62 1.17 4.01
CA ILE A 281 24.28 0.98 5.43
C ILE A 281 22.77 0.77 5.58
N LYS A 282 22.41 -0.35 6.20
CA LYS A 282 21.03 -0.69 6.56
C LYS A 282 20.73 -0.46 8.05
N GLY A 283 21.72 -0.32 8.92
CA GLY A 283 21.50 -0.21 10.36
C GLY A 283 22.79 -0.26 11.15
N ASP A 284 22.72 0.07 12.45
CA ASP A 284 23.81 -0.18 13.40
C ASP A 284 23.85 -1.68 13.78
N ALA A 285 24.46 -2.48 12.90
CA ALA A 285 24.63 -3.91 13.10
C ALA A 285 25.44 -4.23 14.37
N ALA A 286 26.46 -3.42 14.68
CA ALA A 286 27.30 -3.60 15.85
C ALA A 286 26.53 -3.33 17.15
N GLY A 287 25.75 -2.25 17.19
CA GLY A 287 24.85 -1.95 18.30
C GLY A 287 23.76 -3.00 18.47
N LEU A 288 23.17 -3.49 17.38
CA LEU A 288 22.20 -4.57 17.42
C LEU A 288 22.81 -5.89 17.93
N ALA A 289 24.00 -6.26 17.45
CA ALA A 289 24.76 -7.41 17.94
C ALA A 289 25.01 -7.32 19.44
N LYS A 290 25.45 -6.15 19.94
CA LYS A 290 25.64 -5.90 21.37
C LYS A 290 24.31 -6.06 22.14
N ALA A 291 23.22 -5.52 21.63
CA ALA A 291 21.91 -5.65 22.26
C ALA A 291 21.42 -7.10 22.30
N LEU A 292 21.52 -7.83 21.19
CA LEU A 292 21.13 -9.24 21.06
C LEU A 292 21.91 -10.12 22.03
N LYS A 293 23.23 -9.92 22.13
CA LYS A 293 24.09 -10.65 23.05
C LYS A 293 23.65 -10.52 24.52
N ASN A 294 23.06 -9.39 24.88
CA ASN A 294 22.63 -9.11 26.25
C ASN A 294 21.22 -9.62 26.59
N ILE A 295 20.37 -9.92 25.60
CA ILE A 295 18.99 -10.38 25.84
C ILE A 295 18.92 -11.67 26.69
N PRO A 296 19.72 -12.72 26.42
CA PRO A 296 19.73 -13.92 27.24
C PRO A 296 20.09 -13.64 28.70
N TYR A 297 21.06 -12.76 28.96
CA TYR A 297 21.44 -12.38 30.31
C TYR A 297 20.30 -11.64 31.01
N TYR A 298 19.72 -10.65 30.33
CA TYR A 298 18.58 -9.89 30.85
C TYR A 298 17.39 -10.79 31.19
N ALA A 299 17.05 -11.76 30.34
CA ALA A 299 15.92 -12.68 30.58
C ALA A 299 16.10 -13.54 31.86
N PHE A 300 17.34 -13.75 32.29
CA PHE A 300 17.71 -14.52 33.49
C PHE A 300 18.08 -13.61 34.67
N ASN A 301 17.61 -12.36 34.64
CA ASN A 301 17.87 -11.34 35.67
C ASN A 301 19.38 -11.07 35.88
N LYS A 302 20.19 -11.34 34.85
CA LYS A 302 21.62 -11.01 34.80
C LYS A 302 21.77 -9.70 34.05
N HIS A 303 21.98 -8.66 34.83
CA HIS A 303 22.07 -7.28 34.36
C HIS A 303 23.52 -6.93 33.98
N ASN A 304 24.08 -7.62 32.99
CA ASN A 304 25.43 -7.32 32.46
C ASN A 304 25.38 -6.20 31.39
N ASP A 305 26.55 -5.65 31.05
CA ASP A 305 26.85 -4.55 30.10
C ASP A 305 25.64 -3.97 29.34
N TYR A 306 24.90 -3.11 30.05
CA TYR A 306 23.52 -2.74 29.80
C TYR A 306 23.26 -1.95 28.50
N GLY A 307 22.26 -2.37 27.72
CA GLY A 307 21.60 -1.49 26.74
C GLY A 307 20.77 -0.38 27.42
N ASP A 308 20.49 0.72 26.71
CA ASP A 308 19.76 1.89 27.25
C ASP A 308 18.28 1.60 27.60
N TRP A 309 17.77 0.44 27.18
CA TRP A 309 16.40 -0.01 27.41
C TRP A 309 16.19 -0.74 28.74
N CYS A 310 17.25 -1.05 29.50
CA CYS A 310 17.13 -1.78 30.75
C CYS A 310 16.68 -0.88 31.92
N GLY A 311 15.48 -1.11 32.43
CA GLY A 311 14.91 -0.34 33.56
C GLY A 311 15.69 -0.45 34.87
N TYR A 312 16.50 -1.50 35.04
CA TYR A 312 17.37 -1.66 36.21
C TYR A 312 18.39 -0.52 36.34
N LYS A 313 18.82 0.08 35.22
CA LYS A 313 19.69 1.27 35.23
C LYS A 313 19.05 2.46 35.94
N ALA A 314 17.73 2.62 35.84
CA ALA A 314 17.02 3.77 36.38
C ALA A 314 16.62 3.60 37.86
N GLU A 315 16.16 2.40 38.24
CA GLU A 315 15.64 2.15 39.60
C GLU A 315 16.07 0.77 40.12
N LYS A 316 17.34 0.63 40.53
CA LYS A 316 17.92 -0.66 40.97
C LYS A 316 17.13 -1.35 42.09
N GLU A 317 16.66 -0.58 43.06
CA GLU A 317 16.04 -1.10 44.29
C GLU A 317 14.60 -1.60 44.08
N ASN A 318 13.89 -1.08 43.07
CA ASN A 318 12.49 -1.40 42.79
C ASN A 318 12.30 -2.12 41.45
N TYR A 319 13.39 -2.47 40.76
CA TYR A 319 13.31 -3.10 39.46
C TYR A 319 12.99 -4.59 39.59
N ASP A 320 11.89 -4.99 38.94
CA ASP A 320 11.60 -6.38 38.67
C ASP A 320 11.01 -6.54 37.25
N HIS A 321 11.22 -7.71 36.67
CA HIS A 321 10.71 -8.05 35.34
C HIS A 321 9.19 -8.21 35.39
N ARG A 322 8.45 -7.35 34.69
CA ARG A 322 6.97 -7.35 34.67
C ARG A 322 6.31 -8.68 34.27
N SER A 323 6.99 -9.49 33.47
CA SER A 323 6.42 -10.74 32.92
C SER A 323 6.83 -11.96 33.71
N ILE A 324 8.07 -11.98 34.23
CA ILE A 324 8.65 -13.12 34.95
C ILE A 324 9.49 -12.55 36.10
N PRO A 325 8.86 -12.30 37.26
CA PRO A 325 9.56 -11.83 38.46
C PRO A 325 10.83 -12.64 38.74
N GLY A 326 11.96 -11.96 38.95
CA GLY A 326 13.26 -12.60 39.19
C GLY A 326 13.91 -13.31 38.00
N GLY A 327 13.28 -13.31 36.82
CA GLY A 327 13.79 -13.94 35.59
C GLY A 327 13.74 -15.47 35.58
N PHE A 328 14.13 -16.06 34.45
CA PHE A 328 14.26 -17.51 34.33
C PHE A 328 15.40 -18.07 35.18
N GLN A 329 15.28 -19.31 35.65
CA GLN A 329 16.26 -19.94 36.56
C GLN A 329 16.95 -21.19 35.99
N SER A 330 16.42 -21.82 34.93
CA SER A 330 16.99 -23.07 34.38
C SER A 330 18.34 -22.84 33.67
N PRO A 331 19.43 -23.49 34.11
CA PRO A 331 20.73 -23.41 33.45
C PRO A 331 20.73 -23.96 32.01
N GLU A 332 19.94 -25.01 31.75
CA GLU A 332 19.80 -25.64 30.44
C GLU A 332 19.11 -24.68 29.46
N LEU A 333 18.04 -24.01 29.91
CA LEU A 333 17.35 -22.99 29.14
C LEU A 333 18.26 -21.80 28.86
N PHE A 334 19.09 -21.39 29.83
CA PHE A 334 20.05 -20.30 29.63
C PHE A 334 21.04 -20.64 28.51
N LYS A 335 21.63 -21.84 28.55
CA LYS A 335 22.58 -22.32 27.53
C LYS A 335 21.93 -22.43 26.15
N ALA A 336 20.71 -22.97 26.07
CA ALA A 336 19.96 -23.06 24.81
C ALA A 336 19.63 -21.67 24.24
N THR A 337 19.24 -20.73 25.10
CA THR A 337 18.92 -19.35 24.71
C THR A 337 20.16 -18.62 24.18
N ILE A 338 21.30 -18.74 24.86
CA ILE A 338 22.59 -18.19 24.38
C ILE A 338 22.93 -18.73 22.99
N GLY A 339 22.84 -20.06 22.79
CA GLY A 339 23.14 -20.66 21.48
C GLY A 339 22.23 -20.20 20.33
N ILE A 340 20.99 -19.77 20.61
CA ILE A 340 20.10 -19.16 19.62
C ILE A 340 20.52 -17.72 19.35
N PHE A 341 20.76 -16.92 20.39
CA PHE A 341 21.10 -15.52 20.25
C PHE A 341 22.51 -15.31 19.66
N ASP A 342 23.48 -16.19 19.91
CA ASP A 342 24.79 -16.14 19.27
C ASP A 342 24.67 -16.24 17.74
N LYS A 343 23.80 -17.13 17.23
CA LYS A 343 23.49 -17.21 15.79
C LYS A 343 22.82 -15.95 15.24
N LEU A 344 22.00 -15.27 16.06
CA LEU A 344 21.40 -13.99 15.67
C LEU A 344 22.42 -12.85 15.69
N VAL A 345 23.37 -12.88 16.63
CA VAL A 345 24.48 -11.93 16.73
C VAL A 345 25.41 -12.04 15.52
N GLU A 346 25.74 -13.26 15.09
CA GLU A 346 26.52 -13.54 13.87
C GLU A 346 25.88 -12.99 12.58
N HIS A 347 24.56 -12.77 12.59
CA HIS A 347 23.79 -12.29 11.45
C HIS A 347 23.07 -10.95 11.73
N ALA A 348 23.55 -10.19 12.72
CA ALA A 348 22.92 -8.94 13.15
C ALA A 348 22.83 -7.91 12.01
N ASP A 349 23.77 -7.94 11.07
CA ASP A 349 23.78 -7.13 9.85
C ASP A 349 22.50 -7.27 9.01
N ARG A 350 21.91 -8.47 8.98
CA ARG A 350 20.68 -8.75 8.22
C ARG A 350 19.44 -8.12 8.86
N PHE A 351 19.47 -8.00 10.19
CA PHE A 351 18.37 -7.53 11.02
C PHE A 351 18.48 -6.05 11.39
N ALA A 352 19.67 -5.45 11.25
CA ALA A 352 19.89 -4.05 11.49
C ALA A 352 19.03 -3.21 10.52
N SER A 353 18.28 -2.26 11.07
CA SER A 353 17.39 -1.38 10.30
C SER A 353 17.57 0.07 10.78
N VAL A 354 17.82 0.99 9.85
CA VAL A 354 17.89 2.43 10.10
C VAL A 354 16.46 2.97 10.08
N ALA A 355 16.11 3.71 11.13
CA ALA A 355 14.91 4.55 11.19
C ALA A 355 13.57 3.82 10.93
N SER A 356 12.49 4.58 10.74
CA SER A 356 11.13 4.05 10.59
C SER A 356 10.63 4.21 9.16
N SER A 357 10.01 3.17 8.60
CA SER A 357 9.31 3.14 7.30
C SER A 357 8.06 4.04 7.21
N GLN A 358 7.84 4.94 8.17
CA GLN A 358 6.65 5.81 8.27
C GLN A 358 6.41 6.67 7.02
N SER A 359 7.48 7.12 6.36
CA SER A 359 7.37 7.90 5.12
C SER A 359 6.80 7.06 3.98
N ASN A 360 7.28 5.82 3.82
CA ASN A 360 6.77 4.88 2.83
C ASN A 360 5.35 4.43 3.15
N GLU A 361 5.04 4.13 4.42
CA GLU A 361 3.67 3.85 4.85
C GLU A 361 2.73 5.01 4.52
N SER A 362 3.16 6.25 4.74
CA SER A 362 2.37 7.44 4.40
C SER A 362 2.18 7.59 2.87
N LEU A 363 3.19 7.26 2.07
CA LEU A 363 3.09 7.26 0.61
C LEU A 363 2.15 6.15 0.13
N ASN A 364 2.31 4.92 0.62
CA ASN A 364 1.46 3.78 0.31
C ASN A 364 0.00 4.03 0.63
N ASN A 365 -0.27 4.70 1.75
CA ASN A 365 -1.63 5.15 2.08
C ASN A 365 -2.17 6.16 1.07
N SER A 366 -1.32 7.06 0.56
CA SER A 366 -1.71 8.03 -0.47
C SER A 366 -1.94 7.37 -1.82
N ILE A 367 -1.09 6.41 -2.20
CA ILE A 367 -1.24 5.62 -3.42
C ILE A 367 -2.52 4.77 -3.34
N THR A 368 -2.76 4.07 -2.23
CA THR A 368 -3.96 3.24 -2.04
C THR A 368 -5.26 4.05 -2.15
N ARG A 369 -5.25 5.34 -1.82
CA ARG A 369 -6.42 6.22 -2.03
C ARG A 369 -6.70 6.47 -3.51
N LYS A 370 -5.67 6.61 -4.35
CA LYS A 370 -5.82 6.85 -5.79
C LYS A 370 -5.90 5.59 -6.62
N LEU A 371 -5.27 4.52 -6.12
CA LEU A 371 -5.20 3.17 -6.68
C LEU A 371 -5.73 2.16 -5.63
N PRO A 372 -7.06 2.10 -5.42
CA PRO A 372 -7.65 1.18 -4.46
C PRO A 372 -7.34 -0.28 -4.79
N LYS A 373 -6.89 -1.06 -3.79
CA LYS A 373 -6.50 -2.47 -3.96
C LYS A 373 -7.65 -3.43 -4.31
N ASN A 374 -8.89 -2.97 -4.21
CA ASN A 374 -10.09 -3.72 -4.56
C ASN A 374 -10.53 -3.53 -6.03
N VAL A 375 -9.82 -2.71 -6.81
CA VAL A 375 -10.08 -2.48 -8.23
C VAL A 375 -8.83 -2.78 -9.05
N CYS A 376 -9.00 -3.51 -10.14
CA CYS A 376 -7.89 -3.96 -10.99
C CYS A 376 -7.56 -2.94 -12.08
N TYR A 377 -6.56 -2.07 -11.84
CA TYR A 377 -6.01 -1.15 -12.84
C TYR A 377 -4.71 -1.65 -13.52
N CYS A 378 -4.13 -2.73 -13.00
CA CYS A 378 -2.76 -3.19 -13.24
C CYS A 378 -2.41 -3.58 -14.69
N LEU A 379 -3.39 -3.67 -15.58
CA LEU A 379 -3.20 -4.11 -16.96
C LEU A 379 -3.10 -2.93 -17.96
N THR A 380 -3.23 -1.69 -17.49
CA THR A 380 -3.30 -0.48 -18.32
C THR A 380 -2.49 0.65 -17.69
N GLU A 381 -2.22 1.69 -18.47
CA GLU A 381 -1.57 2.96 -18.07
C GLU A 381 -2.28 3.68 -16.91
N SER A 382 -3.53 3.34 -16.60
CA SER A 382 -4.28 3.92 -15.48
C SER A 382 -3.60 3.68 -14.13
N ALA A 383 -2.94 2.53 -13.96
CA ALA A 383 -2.20 2.24 -12.73
C ALA A 383 -1.05 3.23 -12.52
N ASP A 384 -0.24 3.44 -13.56
CA ASP A 384 0.89 4.37 -13.55
C ASP A 384 0.42 5.81 -13.27
N ASN A 385 -0.61 6.28 -14.00
CA ASN A 385 -1.17 7.62 -13.83
C ASN A 385 -1.63 7.90 -12.39
N ARG A 386 -2.24 6.90 -11.73
CA ARG A 386 -2.70 7.02 -10.34
C ARG A 386 -1.55 7.06 -9.35
N ILE A 387 -0.51 6.24 -9.56
CA ILE A 387 0.72 6.23 -8.74
C ILE A 387 1.43 7.58 -8.88
N MET A 388 1.63 8.04 -10.11
CA MET A 388 2.23 9.34 -10.41
C MET A 388 1.45 10.51 -9.80
N CYS A 389 0.12 10.49 -9.87
CA CYS A 389 -0.71 11.49 -9.19
C CYS A 389 -0.52 11.50 -7.67
N ALA A 390 -0.29 10.34 -7.04
CA ALA A 390 0.00 10.26 -5.60
C ALA A 390 1.39 10.80 -5.27
N ILE A 391 2.39 10.49 -6.11
CA ILE A 391 3.76 11.00 -5.99
C ILE A 391 3.78 12.52 -6.17
N CYS A 392 3.16 13.03 -7.23
CA CYS A 392 2.94 14.46 -7.45
C CYS A 392 2.31 15.13 -6.24
N GLN A 393 1.28 14.51 -5.64
CA GLN A 393 0.65 15.05 -4.44
C GLN A 393 1.57 15.04 -3.21
N LYS A 394 2.40 14.01 -3.04
CA LYS A 394 3.40 13.93 -1.96
C LYS A 394 4.49 15.00 -2.12
N ASN A 395 4.96 15.18 -3.35
CA ASN A 395 6.03 16.10 -3.71
C ASN A 395 5.56 17.56 -3.70
N LEU A 396 4.51 17.85 -4.45
CA LEU A 396 4.04 19.22 -4.74
C LEU A 396 2.74 19.61 -4.01
N SER A 397 2.25 18.78 -3.07
CA SER A 397 0.97 19.00 -2.39
C SER A 397 -0.19 19.09 -3.39
N PHE A 398 -1.14 20.03 -3.25
CA PHE A 398 -2.26 20.16 -4.19
C PHE A 398 -1.91 21.00 -5.43
N LYS A 399 -0.73 21.65 -5.45
CA LYS A 399 -0.27 22.49 -6.56
C LYS A 399 0.00 21.69 -7.85
N TYR A 400 0.19 20.37 -7.77
CA TYR A 400 0.42 19.54 -8.95
C TYR A 400 -0.73 19.57 -9.97
N VAL A 401 -1.98 19.73 -9.51
CA VAL A 401 -3.15 19.83 -10.40
C VAL A 401 -3.01 21.05 -11.31
N LYS A 402 -2.61 22.19 -10.72
CA LYS A 402 -2.32 23.42 -11.47
C LYS A 402 -1.21 23.17 -12.51
N LYS A 403 -0.08 22.56 -12.10
CA LYS A 403 1.03 22.26 -13.02
C LYS A 403 0.64 21.36 -14.19
N ILE A 404 -0.18 20.33 -13.95
CA ILE A 404 -0.69 19.44 -15.01
C ILE A 404 -1.55 20.22 -16.01
N LEU A 405 -2.45 21.10 -15.53
CA LEU A 405 -3.29 21.91 -16.41
C LEU A 405 -2.47 22.89 -17.25
N GLU A 406 -1.50 23.56 -16.63
CA GLU A 406 -0.57 24.48 -17.32
C GLU A 406 0.21 23.77 -18.42
N PHE A 407 0.71 22.55 -18.16
CA PHE A 407 1.40 21.75 -19.18
C PHE A 407 0.50 21.42 -20.38
N LEU A 408 -0.80 21.24 -20.16
CA LEU A 408 -1.78 20.99 -21.23
C LEU A 408 -2.27 22.27 -21.92
N ASN A 409 -1.70 23.43 -21.60
CA ASN A 409 -2.17 24.74 -22.03
C ASN A 409 -3.64 25.00 -21.65
N ILE A 410 -4.06 24.47 -20.51
CA ILE A 410 -5.38 24.71 -19.93
C ILE A 410 -5.22 25.72 -18.79
N ALA A 411 -5.77 26.92 -18.96
CA ALA A 411 -5.77 27.91 -17.90
C ALA A 411 -6.61 27.42 -16.69
N PRO A 412 -6.01 27.28 -15.50
CA PRO A 412 -6.75 27.00 -14.27
C PRO A 412 -7.63 28.21 -13.93
N ASP A 413 -8.89 27.97 -13.55
CA ASP A 413 -9.75 29.02 -13.00
C ASP A 413 -9.27 29.46 -11.60
N ASP A 414 -9.71 30.64 -11.17
CA ASP A 414 -9.27 31.24 -9.91
C ASP A 414 -9.72 30.42 -8.70
N TYR A 415 -10.89 29.78 -8.79
CA TYR A 415 -11.38 28.87 -7.76
C TYR A 415 -10.43 27.69 -7.53
N THR A 416 -9.95 27.07 -8.60
CA THR A 416 -9.00 25.96 -8.57
C THR A 416 -7.67 26.41 -7.96
N LYS A 417 -7.18 27.61 -8.31
CA LYS A 417 -5.96 28.17 -7.73
C LYS A 417 -6.10 28.36 -6.21
N GLU A 418 -7.15 29.04 -5.77
CA GLU A 418 -7.41 29.34 -4.36
C GLU A 418 -7.59 28.07 -3.51
N LYS A 419 -8.36 27.10 -4.01
CA LYS A 419 -8.58 25.83 -3.30
C LYS A 419 -7.31 24.99 -3.19
N ASN A 420 -6.50 24.93 -4.25
CA ASN A 420 -5.22 24.21 -4.21
C ASN A 420 -4.25 24.85 -3.20
N GLU A 421 -4.20 26.17 -3.14
CA GLU A 421 -3.38 26.88 -2.17
C GLU A 421 -3.85 26.67 -0.74
N THR A 422 -5.14 26.84 -0.48
CA THR A 422 -5.76 26.61 0.83
C THR A 422 -5.53 25.18 1.33
N ALA A 423 -5.75 24.18 0.47
CA ALA A 423 -5.53 22.77 0.79
C ALA A 423 -4.06 22.46 1.09
N SER A 424 -3.13 23.06 0.32
CA SER A 424 -1.68 22.92 0.54
C SER A 424 -1.25 23.54 1.88
N ASN A 425 -1.77 24.73 2.21
CA ASN A 425 -1.50 25.39 3.49
C ASN A 425 -2.07 24.60 4.68
N CYS A 426 -3.27 24.03 4.54
CA CYS A 426 -3.85 23.15 5.54
C CYS A 426 -2.99 21.90 5.78
N LEU A 427 -2.48 21.28 4.70
CA LEU A 427 -1.59 20.12 4.80
C LEU A 427 -0.27 20.48 5.50
N LYS A 428 0.35 21.60 5.13
CA LYS A 428 1.58 22.10 5.77
C LYS A 428 1.41 22.26 7.28
N LYS A 429 0.35 22.96 7.71
CA LYS A 429 0.00 23.13 9.14
C LYS A 429 -0.24 21.79 9.86
N LYS A 430 -0.90 20.82 9.20
CA LYS A 430 -1.11 19.47 9.76
C LYS A 430 0.20 18.71 9.95
N ILE A 431 1.14 18.82 9.00
CA ILE A 431 2.46 18.20 9.07
C ILE A 431 3.26 18.82 10.24
N GLU A 432 3.34 20.15 10.31
CA GLU A 432 4.01 20.88 11.41
C GLU A 432 3.44 20.46 12.77
N LYS A 433 2.11 20.49 12.92
CA LYS A 433 1.43 20.05 14.15
C LYS A 433 1.73 18.58 14.49
N SER A 434 1.90 17.70 13.49
CA SER A 434 2.21 16.29 13.74
C SER A 434 3.62 16.04 14.30
N LYS A 435 4.54 17.01 14.13
CA LYS A 435 5.91 16.93 14.66
C LYS A 435 5.98 17.29 16.15
N LEU A 436 5.02 18.05 16.67
CA LEU A 436 4.94 18.48 18.07
C LEU A 436 4.95 17.30 19.04
N GLN A 437 5.75 17.41 20.10
CA GLN A 437 5.93 16.35 21.10
C GLN A 437 4.62 15.97 21.80
N GLU A 438 3.79 16.95 22.17
CA GLU A 438 2.47 16.73 22.77
C GLU A 438 1.57 15.85 21.87
N VAL A 439 1.55 16.12 20.56
CA VAL A 439 0.76 15.35 19.60
C VAL A 439 1.31 13.93 19.47
N LYS A 440 2.63 13.75 19.47
CA LYS A 440 3.26 12.42 19.47
C LYS A 440 2.93 11.64 20.75
N LEU A 441 2.99 12.28 21.92
CA LEU A 441 2.63 11.66 23.22
C LEU A 441 1.16 11.27 23.26
N ARG A 442 0.25 12.16 22.85
CA ARG A 442 -1.20 11.89 22.77
C ARG A 442 -1.50 10.72 21.83
N ARG A 443 -0.84 10.65 20.67
CA ARG A 443 -0.97 9.52 19.73
C ARG A 443 -0.49 8.21 20.35
N ARG A 444 0.66 8.22 21.05
CA ARG A 444 1.17 7.03 21.78
C ARG A 444 0.18 6.56 22.85
N ALA A 445 -0.34 7.48 23.66
CA ALA A 445 -1.36 7.18 24.68
C ALA A 445 -2.63 6.58 24.06
N SER A 446 -3.11 7.13 22.94
CA SER A 446 -4.25 6.59 22.20
C SER A 446 -3.98 5.19 21.63
N LYS A 447 -2.80 4.93 21.06
CA LYS A 447 -2.40 3.59 20.58
C LYS A 447 -2.40 2.58 21.73
N ILE A 448 -1.86 2.95 22.90
CA ILE A 448 -1.86 2.09 24.10
C ILE A 448 -3.29 1.80 24.54
N LYS A 449 -4.15 2.83 24.60
CA LYS A 449 -5.57 2.68 24.96
C LYS A 449 -6.30 1.75 23.98
N ASN A 450 -6.14 1.94 22.67
CA ASN A 450 -6.77 1.11 21.65
C ASN A 450 -6.26 -0.33 21.68
N LYS A 451 -4.95 -0.54 21.93
CA LYS A 451 -4.39 -1.89 22.08
C LYS A 451 -4.94 -2.60 23.32
N ARG A 452 -5.11 -1.88 24.44
CA ARG A 452 -5.79 -2.40 25.64
C ARG A 452 -7.24 -2.76 25.33
N LEU A 453 -7.97 -1.87 24.67
CA LEU A 453 -9.37 -2.11 24.29
C LEU A 453 -9.51 -3.31 23.35
N SER A 454 -8.63 -3.44 22.36
CA SER A 454 -8.62 -4.57 21.42
C SER A 454 -8.34 -5.89 22.15
N LYS A 455 -7.43 -5.90 23.14
CA LYS A 455 -7.22 -7.06 24.01
C LYS A 455 -8.47 -7.40 24.84
N VAL A 456 -9.13 -6.42 25.43
CA VAL A 456 -10.37 -6.63 26.20
C VAL A 456 -11.49 -7.17 25.31
N LEU A 457 -11.61 -6.68 24.08
CA LEU A 457 -12.59 -7.17 23.11
C LEU A 457 -12.28 -8.60 22.65
N ALA A 458 -11.01 -8.91 22.36
CA ALA A 458 -10.59 -10.27 22.02
C ALA A 458 -10.84 -11.26 23.16
N VAL A 459 -10.64 -10.84 24.42
CA VAL A 459 -10.98 -11.66 25.61
C VAL A 459 -12.49 -11.82 25.77
N LYS A 460 -13.30 -10.79 25.44
CA LYS A 460 -14.76 -10.90 25.45
C LYS A 460 -15.30 -11.84 24.37
N GLU A 461 -14.67 -11.89 23.19
CA GLU A 461 -15.05 -12.80 22.12
C GLU A 461 -14.68 -14.27 22.41
N THR A 462 -13.70 -14.52 23.29
CA THR A 462 -13.37 -15.87 23.78
C THR A 462 -14.19 -16.31 25.00
N ASN A 463 -14.68 -15.36 25.81
CA ASN A 463 -15.36 -15.65 27.08
C ASN A 463 -16.87 -15.92 26.95
N THR A 464 -17.43 -16.05 25.74
CA THR A 464 -18.86 -16.40 25.54
C THR A 464 -19.20 -17.85 25.89
N TYR A 465 -18.25 -18.67 26.37
CA TYR A 465 -18.49 -20.05 26.80
C TYR A 465 -17.92 -20.41 28.19
N GLU A 466 -17.56 -19.44 29.03
CA GLU A 466 -17.13 -19.74 30.40
C GLU A 466 -18.33 -19.66 31.36
N THR A 467 -19.07 -20.76 31.49
CA THR A 467 -19.81 -21.04 32.72
C THR A 467 -18.81 -21.53 33.77
N ASN A 468 -18.92 -21.04 35.01
CA ASN A 468 -18.10 -21.37 36.19
C ASN A 468 -18.21 -22.85 36.66
N SER A 469 -18.34 -23.81 35.76
CA SER A 469 -18.21 -25.24 36.03
C SER A 469 -16.88 -25.73 35.48
N THR A 470 -16.22 -26.63 36.20
CA THR A 470 -15.07 -27.37 35.67
C THR A 470 -15.43 -27.93 34.29
N PRO A 471 -14.63 -27.67 33.25
CA PRO A 471 -14.98 -28.10 31.90
C PRO A 471 -15.12 -29.62 31.88
N THR A 472 -16.29 -30.08 31.45
CA THR A 472 -16.59 -31.50 31.31
C THR A 472 -15.89 -32.00 30.04
N LEU A 473 -14.84 -32.82 30.21
CA LEU A 473 -14.08 -33.35 29.07
C LEU A 473 -14.89 -34.49 28.42
N VAL A 474 -15.47 -34.22 27.25
CA VAL A 474 -16.16 -35.21 26.43
C VAL A 474 -15.31 -35.50 25.21
N TYR A 475 -14.92 -36.75 25.01
CA TYR A 475 -14.30 -37.20 23.78
C TYR A 475 -15.39 -37.42 22.74
N TYR A 476 -15.20 -36.92 21.52
CA TYR A 476 -16.13 -37.16 20.44
C TYR A 476 -15.40 -37.53 19.15
N ASP A 477 -16.07 -38.32 18.33
CA ASP A 477 -15.61 -38.66 17.00
C ASP A 477 -16.80 -38.75 16.02
N LEU A 478 -16.52 -38.55 14.74
CA LEU A 478 -17.51 -38.50 13.66
C LEU A 478 -17.07 -39.35 12.49
N GLU A 479 -17.96 -40.22 12.01
CA GLU A 479 -17.77 -40.89 10.73
C GLU A 479 -18.59 -40.18 9.65
N THR A 480 -17.96 -39.95 8.49
CA THR A 480 -18.57 -39.26 7.35
C THR A 480 -18.67 -40.17 6.14
N GLY A 481 -19.65 -39.90 5.28
CA GLY A 481 -19.83 -40.63 4.03
C GLY A 481 -18.73 -40.41 2.98
N GLY A 482 -17.74 -39.56 3.25
CA GLY A 482 -16.66 -39.20 2.33
C GLY A 482 -15.76 -38.08 2.89
N PHE A 483 -14.71 -37.71 2.15
CA PHE A 483 -13.69 -36.73 2.57
C PHE A 483 -13.99 -35.27 2.17
N SER A 484 -15.13 -35.01 1.52
CA SER A 484 -15.52 -33.66 1.09
C SER A 484 -16.26 -32.90 2.19
N TYR A 485 -16.20 -31.57 2.16
CA TYR A 485 -17.01 -30.71 3.04
C TYR A 485 -18.53 -30.88 2.89
N SER A 486 -18.98 -31.52 1.81
CA SER A 486 -20.39 -31.77 1.55
C SER A 486 -20.83 -33.20 1.92
N ALA A 487 -19.93 -34.02 2.49
CA ALA A 487 -20.24 -35.37 2.91
C ALA A 487 -21.19 -35.37 4.12
N ASP A 488 -22.09 -36.36 4.15
CA ASP A 488 -23.01 -36.53 5.27
C ASP A 488 -22.27 -37.11 6.48
N ILE A 489 -22.62 -36.67 7.69
CA ILE A 489 -22.19 -37.35 8.92
C ILE A 489 -23.11 -38.56 9.10
N ILE A 490 -22.53 -39.75 9.21
CA ILE A 490 -23.25 -41.03 9.24
C ILE A 490 -23.20 -41.71 10.61
N GLN A 491 -22.24 -41.35 11.46
CA GLN A 491 -22.20 -41.75 12.86
C GLN A 491 -21.66 -40.61 13.72
N THR A 492 -22.21 -40.46 14.91
CA THR A 492 -21.63 -39.64 15.97
C THR A 492 -21.37 -40.50 17.20
N ALA A 493 -20.18 -40.37 17.79
CA ALA A 493 -19.80 -41.07 19.01
C ALA A 493 -19.30 -40.05 20.05
N PHE A 494 -19.77 -40.19 21.29
CA PHE A 494 -19.35 -39.37 22.41
C PHE A 494 -19.00 -40.28 23.60
N LYS A 495 -17.94 -39.93 24.34
CA LYS A 495 -17.55 -40.62 25.56
C LYS A 495 -17.28 -39.62 26.69
N TYR A 496 -17.91 -39.84 27.82
CA TYR A 496 -17.70 -39.09 29.05
C TYR A 496 -17.55 -40.05 30.23
N GLY A 497 -16.34 -40.19 30.78
CA GLY A 497 -16.04 -41.23 31.76
C GLY A 497 -16.32 -42.62 31.19
N ASP A 498 -17.22 -43.36 31.86
CA ASP A 498 -17.68 -44.68 31.43
C ASP A 498 -18.95 -44.65 30.55
N LEU A 499 -19.55 -43.48 30.35
CA LEU A 499 -20.71 -43.31 29.48
C LEU A 499 -20.26 -43.22 28.01
N ILE A 500 -20.81 -44.08 27.16
CA ILE A 500 -20.57 -44.09 25.73
C ILE A 500 -21.90 -43.90 25.03
N TYR A 501 -22.02 -42.85 24.23
CA TYR A 501 -23.16 -42.62 23.37
C TYR A 501 -22.75 -42.82 21.93
N THR A 502 -23.49 -43.62 21.18
CA THR A 502 -23.32 -43.75 19.73
C THR A 502 -24.66 -43.64 19.03
N SER A 503 -24.70 -42.84 17.98
CA SER A 503 -25.88 -42.68 17.14
C SER A 503 -25.50 -42.76 15.67
N TYR A 504 -26.33 -43.51 14.93
CA TYR A 504 -26.20 -43.67 13.49
C TYR A 504 -27.27 -42.84 12.78
N VAL A 505 -26.85 -42.18 11.71
CA VAL A 505 -27.70 -41.31 10.90
C VAL A 505 -27.83 -41.90 9.51
N THR A 506 -29.06 -41.99 9.02
CA THR A 506 -29.35 -42.44 7.66
C THR A 506 -28.75 -41.43 6.67
N PRO A 507 -27.81 -41.84 5.81
CA PRO A 507 -27.21 -40.93 4.84
C PRO A 507 -28.23 -40.52 3.78
N THR A 508 -28.15 -39.27 3.34
CA THR A 508 -28.92 -38.75 2.20
C THR A 508 -28.19 -38.96 0.87
N LYS A 509 -26.87 -39.18 0.93
CA LYS A 509 -25.99 -39.40 -0.22
C LYS A 509 -25.38 -40.80 -0.19
N LYS A 510 -24.86 -41.26 -1.33
CA LYS A 510 -24.08 -42.50 -1.39
C LYS A 510 -22.80 -42.34 -0.55
N ILE A 511 -22.48 -43.35 0.26
CA ILE A 511 -21.20 -43.42 0.99
C ILE A 511 -20.09 -43.82 0.00
N ASP A 512 -18.98 -43.10 0.03
CA ASP A 512 -17.80 -43.38 -0.82
C ASP A 512 -17.16 -44.72 -0.43
N ASP A 513 -16.83 -45.55 -1.43
CA ASP A 513 -16.26 -46.88 -1.20
C ASP A 513 -14.93 -46.82 -0.41
N SER A 514 -14.17 -45.74 -0.55
CA SER A 514 -12.95 -45.50 0.23
C SER A 514 -13.22 -45.19 1.70
N ALA A 515 -14.32 -44.48 2.02
CA ALA A 515 -14.72 -44.20 3.39
C ALA A 515 -15.27 -45.48 4.04
N SER A 516 -16.13 -46.22 3.33
CA SER A 516 -16.64 -47.52 3.78
C SER A 516 -15.53 -48.53 4.11
N LYS A 517 -14.40 -48.50 3.40
CA LYS A 517 -13.23 -49.36 3.71
C LYS A 517 -12.56 -49.03 5.04
N VAL A 518 -12.65 -47.77 5.51
CA VAL A 518 -12.01 -47.31 6.73
C VAL A 518 -12.88 -47.61 7.95
N HIS A 519 -14.13 -47.16 7.92
CA HIS A 519 -15.04 -47.27 9.08
C HIS A 519 -16.03 -48.44 9.00
N GLY A 520 -16.05 -49.20 7.89
CA GLY A 520 -16.89 -50.39 7.74
C GLY A 520 -18.40 -50.14 7.67
N LEU A 521 -18.82 -48.90 7.40
CA LEU A 521 -20.25 -48.54 7.27
C LEU A 521 -20.66 -48.60 5.80
N THR A 522 -21.78 -49.26 5.53
CA THR A 522 -22.36 -49.35 4.19
C THR A 522 -23.86 -49.08 4.24
N TYR A 523 -24.41 -48.56 3.14
CA TYR A 523 -25.83 -48.25 3.03
C TYR A 523 -26.42 -49.01 1.85
N GLN A 524 -27.28 -49.99 2.14
CA GLN A 524 -27.88 -50.88 1.16
C GLN A 524 -29.36 -51.07 1.46
N GLY A 525 -30.23 -51.09 0.45
CA GLY A 525 -31.65 -51.39 0.64
C GLY A 525 -32.40 -50.44 1.57
N LYS A 526 -32.00 -49.16 1.65
CA LYS A 526 -32.49 -48.13 2.60
C LYS A 526 -32.18 -48.42 4.08
N GLN A 527 -31.21 -49.28 4.35
CA GLN A 527 -30.77 -49.65 5.69
C GLN A 527 -29.26 -49.41 5.83
N LEU A 528 -28.85 -48.80 6.94
CA LEU A 528 -27.42 -48.64 7.26
C LEU A 528 -26.91 -49.91 7.94
N TYR A 529 -25.72 -50.34 7.57
CA TYR A 529 -25.01 -51.49 8.14
C TYR A 529 -23.65 -51.04 8.65
N ALA A 530 -23.27 -51.56 9.83
CA ALA A 530 -21.91 -51.46 10.36
C ALA A 530 -21.35 -52.88 10.46
N HIS A 531 -20.30 -53.18 9.67
CA HIS A 531 -19.71 -54.53 9.59
C HIS A 531 -20.79 -55.62 9.43
N ASP A 532 -21.63 -55.48 8.40
CA ASP A 532 -22.72 -56.40 8.02
C ASP A 532 -23.86 -56.54 9.05
N SER A 533 -23.86 -55.76 10.13
CA SER A 533 -24.94 -55.70 11.11
C SER A 533 -25.83 -54.48 10.88
N PRO A 534 -27.17 -54.62 10.77
CA PRO A 534 -28.07 -53.50 10.52
C PRO A 534 -28.11 -52.54 11.72
N ARG A 535 -28.03 -51.23 11.45
CA ARG A 535 -28.16 -50.16 12.43
C ARG A 535 -29.40 -49.32 12.14
N SER A 536 -30.33 -49.28 13.09
CA SER A 536 -31.51 -48.41 13.02
C SER A 536 -31.15 -46.98 13.39
N GLN A 537 -31.90 -46.03 12.84
CA GLN A 537 -31.80 -44.62 13.19
C GLN A 537 -32.25 -44.42 14.65
N GLY A 538 -31.36 -43.94 15.52
CA GLY A 538 -31.64 -43.74 16.95
C GLY A 538 -30.43 -44.00 17.84
N SER A 539 -30.48 -43.46 19.05
CA SER A 539 -29.40 -43.57 20.04
C SER A 539 -29.38 -44.94 20.71
N GLN A 540 -28.20 -45.55 20.80
CA GLN A 540 -27.90 -46.56 21.83
C GLN A 540 -27.06 -45.85 22.89
N ALA A 541 -27.57 -45.82 24.13
CA ALA A 541 -26.93 -45.22 25.29
C ALA A 541 -26.32 -46.30 26.19
#